data_AF-A0A6N0NXP8-F1
#
_entry.id   AF-A0A6N0NXP8-F1
#
_cell.length_a   1.000
_cell.length_b   1.000
_cell.length_c   1.000
_cell.angle_alpha   90.00
_cell.angle_beta   90.00
_cell.angle_gamma   90.00
#
_symmetry.space_group_name_H-M   'P 1'
#
loop_
_entity.id
_entity.type
_entity.pdbx_description
1 polymer ?
#
loop_
_entity_poly.entity_id
_entity_poly.type
_entity_poly.pdbx_seq_one_letter_code
_entity_poly.pdbx_strand_id
1 'polypeptide(L)'
;MRVIKASHIGSKSELIYYDGNCVSQALINLPPESVIRQACYIFFQNFQKRRIKNPTLYFLSLLNSTNQIKKAMENSIPDGYTGEFYIIQCCKDEDISDVISIETYEERLALSKNSIFSIE
;
A
#
# COMPACT_ATOMS: atom_id res chain seq x y z
N MET A 1 4.75 -10.43 1.48
CA MET A 1 4.76 -8.96 1.60
C MET A 1 6.07 -8.58 2.25
N ARG A 2 6.75 -7.54 1.76
CA ARG A 2 8.00 -7.03 2.35
C ARG A 2 7.81 -5.58 2.78
N VAL A 3 8.25 -5.28 3.99
CA VAL A 3 8.33 -3.91 4.53
C VAL A 3 9.79 -3.62 4.85
N ILE A 4 10.34 -2.58 4.25
CA ILE A 4 11.74 -2.17 4.41
C ILE A 4 11.75 -0.77 5.00
N LYS A 5 12.46 -0.59 6.12
CA LYS A 5 12.73 0.73 6.70
C LYS A 5 13.96 1.34 6.04
N ALA A 6 13.88 2.60 5.62
CA ALA A 6 14.96 3.31 4.95
C ALA A 6 15.04 4.78 5.40
N SER A 7 16.19 5.40 5.17
CA SER A 7 16.48 6.81 5.55
C SER A 7 17.09 7.64 4.41
N HIS A 8 17.42 6.99 3.29
CA HIS A 8 17.99 7.63 2.11
C HIS A 8 17.21 7.24 0.87
N ILE A 9 16.83 8.24 0.09
CA ILE A 9 16.12 8.05 -1.18
C ILE A 9 17.19 7.83 -2.25
N GLY A 10 17.24 6.63 -2.82
CA GLY A 10 17.95 6.35 -4.07
C GLY A 10 17.18 6.96 -5.26
N SER A 11 16.84 6.15 -6.28
CA SER A 11 15.94 6.62 -7.33
C SER A 11 14.46 6.41 -6.96
N LYS A 12 13.61 7.43 -7.14
CA LYS A 12 12.15 7.35 -6.87
C LYS A 12 11.46 6.24 -7.68
N SER A 13 11.95 5.94 -8.88
CA SER A 13 11.44 4.87 -9.73
C SER A 13 11.74 3.46 -9.20
N GLU A 14 12.76 3.32 -8.35
CA GLU A 14 13.09 2.06 -7.68
C GLU A 14 12.20 1.83 -6.45
N LEU A 15 11.64 2.91 -5.88
CA LEU A 15 10.82 2.86 -4.67
C LEU A 15 9.33 2.70 -4.98
N ILE A 16 8.86 3.34 -6.06
CA ILE A 16 7.44 3.40 -6.44
C ILE A 16 7.29 2.84 -7.85
N TYR A 17 6.84 1.59 -7.96
CA TYR A 17 6.71 0.92 -9.26
C TYR A 17 5.61 -0.14 -9.26
N TYR A 18 5.23 -0.52 -10.47
CA TYR A 18 4.44 -1.72 -10.74
C TYR A 18 4.95 -2.34 -12.05
N ASP A 19 5.38 -3.60 -12.00
CA ASP A 19 5.99 -4.30 -13.14
C ASP A 19 5.08 -5.41 -13.72
N GLY A 20 3.83 -5.52 -13.24
CA GLY A 20 2.92 -6.59 -13.61
C GLY A 20 2.92 -7.78 -12.64
N ASN A 21 3.98 -7.94 -11.84
CA ASN A 21 4.13 -9.02 -10.86
C ASN A 21 4.17 -8.49 -9.42
N CYS A 22 4.86 -7.38 -9.20
CA CYS A 22 5.07 -6.73 -7.93
C CYS A 22 4.61 -5.28 -7.99
N VAL A 23 4.05 -4.78 -6.88
CA VAL A 23 3.75 -3.37 -6.66
C VAL A 23 4.54 -2.88 -5.45
N SER A 24 5.11 -1.68 -5.56
CA SER A 24 5.87 -1.04 -4.49
C SER A 24 5.39 0.39 -4.26
N GLN A 25 5.39 0.79 -3.00
CA GLN A 25 5.07 2.15 -2.59
C GLN A 25 5.95 2.58 -1.41
N ALA A 26 6.28 3.86 -1.35
CA ALA A 26 7.09 4.43 -0.28
C ALA A 26 6.26 5.42 0.55
N LEU A 27 6.24 5.24 1.87
CA LEU A 27 5.40 5.97 2.82
C LEU A 27 6.19 6.52 3.99
N ILE A 28 5.78 7.68 4.51
CA ILE A 28 6.35 8.25 5.75
C ILE A 28 5.86 7.47 6.96
N ASN A 29 4.54 7.22 7.05
CA ASN A 29 3.92 6.50 8.16
C ASN A 29 3.53 5.08 7.73
N LEU A 30 3.98 4.10 8.52
CA LEU A 30 3.69 2.69 8.28
C LEU A 30 2.24 2.36 8.70
N PRO A 31 1.39 1.84 7.78
CA PRO A 31 0.06 1.34 8.15
C PRO A 31 0.16 0.06 8.99
N PRO A 32 -0.91 -0.30 9.73
CA PRO A 32 -0.98 -1.60 10.41
C PRO A 32 -0.78 -2.75 9.43
N GLU A 33 -0.14 -3.83 9.90
CA GLU A 33 0.20 -4.96 9.02
C GLU A 33 -1.03 -5.59 8.37
N SER A 34 -2.16 -5.68 9.09
CA SER A 34 -3.44 -6.16 8.53
C SER A 34 -3.88 -5.34 7.31
N VAL A 35 -3.75 -4.01 7.38
CA VAL A 35 -4.11 -3.09 6.30
C VAL A 35 -3.22 -3.30 5.10
N ILE A 36 -1.91 -3.48 5.32
CA ILE A 36 -0.95 -3.75 4.25
C ILE A 36 -1.29 -5.08 3.56
N ARG A 37 -1.53 -6.15 4.33
CA ARG A 37 -1.89 -7.47 3.78
C ARG A 37 -3.19 -7.42 2.98
N GLN A 38 -4.22 -6.76 3.53
CA GLN A 38 -5.48 -6.60 2.83
C GLN A 38 -5.31 -5.77 1.54
N ALA A 39 -4.48 -4.71 1.59
CA ALA A 39 -4.16 -3.92 0.41
C ALA A 39 -3.45 -4.76 -0.67
N CYS A 40 -2.47 -5.60 -0.31
CA CYS A 40 -1.83 -6.53 -1.25
C CYS A 40 -2.86 -7.46 -1.90
N TYR A 41 -3.72 -8.09 -1.09
CA TYR A 41 -4.76 -9.01 -1.56
C TYR A 41 -5.74 -8.33 -2.51
N ILE A 42 -6.32 -7.21 -2.09
CA ILE A 42 -7.27 -6.44 -2.89
C ILE A 42 -6.61 -5.99 -4.20
N PHE A 43 -5.39 -5.49 -4.14
CA PHE A 43 -4.66 -5.02 -5.32
C PHE A 43 -4.60 -6.11 -6.39
N PHE A 44 -4.09 -7.30 -6.06
CA PHE A 44 -3.93 -8.35 -7.08
C PHE A 44 -5.23 -9.04 -7.49
N GLN A 45 -6.22 -9.14 -6.59
CA GLN A 45 -7.54 -9.69 -6.93
C GLN A 45 -8.36 -8.76 -7.83
N ASN A 46 -8.23 -7.44 -7.66
CA ASN A 46 -8.99 -6.45 -8.41
C ASN A 46 -8.26 -5.92 -9.64
N PHE A 47 -6.92 -5.87 -9.64
CA PHE A 47 -6.16 -5.40 -10.79
C PHE A 47 -6.45 -6.20 -12.06
N GLN A 48 -6.67 -7.51 -11.93
CA GLN A 48 -7.04 -8.34 -13.08
C GLN A 48 -8.46 -8.05 -13.60
N LYS A 49 -9.36 -7.59 -12.72
CA LYS A 49 -10.78 -7.37 -13.03
C LYS A 49 -11.10 -5.94 -13.45
N ARG A 50 -10.28 -4.97 -13.04
CA ARG A 50 -10.49 -3.54 -13.24
C ARG A 50 -9.34 -2.96 -14.06
N ARG A 51 -9.64 -2.16 -15.08
CA ARG A 51 -8.63 -1.42 -15.86
C ARG A 51 -8.10 -0.23 -15.05
N ILE A 52 -7.31 -0.51 -14.02
CA ILE A 52 -6.74 0.49 -13.13
C ILE A 52 -5.74 1.36 -13.90
N LYS A 53 -6.06 2.63 -14.09
CA LYS A 53 -5.28 3.57 -14.91
C LYS A 53 -3.89 3.84 -14.33
N ASN A 54 -3.77 3.91 -13.01
CA ASN A 54 -2.50 4.11 -12.32
C ASN A 54 -2.38 3.11 -11.14
N PRO A 55 -1.64 2.01 -11.31
CA PRO A 55 -1.57 0.94 -10.32
C PRO A 55 -0.93 1.40 -9.01
N THR A 56 0.16 2.18 -9.08
CA THR A 56 0.89 2.61 -7.86
C THR A 56 0.09 3.61 -7.03
N LEU A 57 -0.69 4.49 -7.67
CA LEU A 57 -1.63 5.38 -6.97
C LEU A 57 -2.81 4.62 -6.36
N TYR A 58 -3.33 3.61 -7.06
CA TYR A 58 -4.38 2.76 -6.50
C TYR A 58 -3.88 2.02 -5.25
N PHE A 59 -2.68 1.45 -5.33
CA PHE A 59 -2.05 0.79 -4.19
C PHE A 59 -1.81 1.77 -3.02
N LEU A 60 -1.36 3.00 -3.30
CA LEU A 60 -1.24 4.06 -2.29
C LEU A 60 -2.57 4.32 -1.58
N SER A 61 -3.67 4.38 -2.34
CA SER A 61 -5.02 4.58 -1.81
C SER A 61 -5.45 3.45 -0.86
N LEU A 62 -5.14 2.20 -1.20
CA LEU A 62 -5.44 1.05 -0.34
C LEU A 62 -4.62 1.08 0.95
N LEU A 63 -3.33 1.42 0.87
CA LEU A 63 -2.45 1.54 2.05
C LEU A 63 -2.90 2.64 3.02
N ASN A 64 -3.61 3.66 2.53
CA ASN A 64 -4.15 4.76 3.33
C ASN A 64 -5.66 4.65 3.59
N SER A 65 -6.28 3.54 3.18
CA SER A 65 -7.71 3.28 3.30
C SER A 65 -8.60 4.45 2.89
N THR A 66 -8.33 5.01 1.71
CA THR A 66 -9.04 6.16 1.16
C THR A 66 -9.15 6.13 -0.35
N ASN A 67 -10.31 6.53 -0.88
CA ASN A 67 -10.53 6.80 -2.30
C ASN A 67 -10.12 8.21 -2.72
N GLN A 68 -9.73 9.07 -1.78
CA GLN A 68 -9.28 10.44 -2.05
C GLN A 68 -7.76 10.46 -2.25
N ILE A 69 -7.32 10.51 -3.51
CA ILE A 69 -5.89 10.49 -3.87
C ILE A 69 -5.10 11.60 -3.15
N LYS A 70 -5.66 12.81 -3.05
CA LYS A 70 -5.00 13.92 -2.34
C LYS A 70 -4.64 13.56 -0.90
N LYS A 71 -5.57 12.89 -0.19
CA LYS A 71 -5.35 12.44 1.19
C LYS A 71 -4.32 11.31 1.25
N ALA A 72 -4.35 10.38 0.30
CA ALA A 72 -3.36 9.30 0.25
C ALA A 72 -1.93 9.83 0.00
N MET A 73 -1.80 10.89 -0.80
CA MET A 73 -0.52 11.55 -1.08
C MET A 73 0.09 12.26 0.14
N GLU A 74 -0.69 12.61 1.17
CA GLU A 74 -0.16 13.20 2.42
C GLU A 74 0.83 12.26 3.12
N ASN A 75 0.70 10.94 2.91
CA ASN A 75 1.61 9.94 3.46
C ASN A 75 2.74 9.53 2.49
N SER A 76 2.78 10.11 1.29
CA SER A 76 3.83 9.84 0.30
C SER A 76 5.11 10.64 0.62
N ILE A 77 6.23 10.21 0.05
CA ILE A 77 7.51 10.88 0.23
C ILE A 77 7.61 12.12 -0.68
N PRO A 78 7.73 13.35 -0.13
CA PRO A 78 7.92 14.55 -0.92
C PRO A 78 9.34 14.60 -1.50
N ASP A 79 9.53 15.41 -2.54
CA ASP A 79 10.85 15.57 -3.16
C ASP A 79 11.81 16.24 -2.17
N GLY A 80 13.02 15.69 -2.04
CA GLY A 80 14.03 16.17 -1.09
C GLY A 80 13.78 15.79 0.38
N TYR A 81 12.84 14.86 0.65
CA TYR A 81 12.59 14.38 2.02
C TYR A 81 13.85 13.77 2.65
N THR A 82 14.15 14.20 3.88
CA THR A 82 15.28 13.75 4.69
C THR A 82 14.74 13.22 6.02
N GLY A 83 14.28 11.98 6.02
CA GLY A 83 13.68 11.35 7.18
C GLY A 83 13.53 9.85 6.99
N GLU A 84 13.08 9.17 8.03
CA GLU A 84 12.76 7.75 7.96
C GLU A 84 11.47 7.52 7.15
N PHE A 85 11.48 6.49 6.34
CA PHE A 85 10.33 6.06 5.56
C PHE A 85 10.31 4.53 5.42
N TYR A 86 9.19 4.05 4.90
CA TYR A 86 8.91 2.63 4.74
C TYR A 86 8.61 2.33 3.27
N ILE A 87 9.26 1.32 2.73
CA ILE A 87 8.96 0.76 1.42
C ILE A 87 8.12 -0.48 1.64
N ILE A 88 6.94 -0.49 1.04
CA ILE A 88 6.00 -1.60 1.10
C ILE A 88 5.94 -2.21 -0.29
N GLN A 89 6.30 -3.49 -0.38
CA GLN A 89 6.27 -4.26 -1.62
C GLN A 89 5.38 -5.50 -1.44
N CYS A 90 4.49 -5.72 -2.40
CA CYS A 90 3.67 -6.93 -2.51
C CYS A 90 3.91 -7.57 -3.88
N CYS A 91 4.02 -8.89 -3.95
CA CYS A 91 4.06 -9.64 -5.21
C CYS A 91 2.97 -10.72 -5.24
N LYS A 92 2.52 -11.12 -6.45
CA LYS A 92 1.40 -12.06 -6.66
C LYS A 92 1.52 -13.40 -5.92
N ASP A 93 2.74 -13.94 -5.88
CA ASP A 93 3.00 -15.30 -5.38
C ASP A 93 3.48 -15.31 -3.92
N GLU A 94 3.32 -14.20 -3.19
CA GLU A 94 3.62 -14.20 -1.76
C GLU A 94 2.48 -14.86 -1.00
N ASP A 95 2.73 -16.07 -0.51
CA ASP A 95 1.80 -16.78 0.37
C ASP A 95 1.82 -16.12 1.75
N ILE A 96 0.70 -15.51 2.14
CA ILE A 96 0.57 -14.79 3.40
C ILE A 96 -0.43 -15.55 4.27
N SER A 97 0.04 -16.61 4.92
CA SER A 97 -0.79 -17.54 5.69
C SER A 97 -0.86 -17.25 7.20
N ASP A 98 -0.03 -16.33 7.71
CA ASP A 98 0.02 -16.09 9.16
C ASP A 98 -1.25 -15.42 9.68
N VAL A 99 -1.71 -15.85 10.85
CA VAL A 99 -2.83 -15.21 11.55
C VAL A 99 -2.39 -13.84 12.09
N ILE A 100 -3.09 -12.78 11.71
CA ILE A 100 -2.92 -11.45 12.28
C ILE A 100 -4.02 -11.15 13.31
N SER A 101 -3.64 -10.58 14.44
CA SER A 101 -4.55 -9.92 15.38
C SER A 101 -4.90 -8.51 14.91
N ILE A 102 -6.20 -8.18 14.88
CA ILE A 102 -6.68 -6.81 14.68
C ILE A 102 -6.98 -6.22 16.06
N GLU A 103 -6.17 -5.24 16.47
CA GLU A 103 -6.11 -4.81 17.87
C GLU A 103 -6.93 -3.55 18.12
N THR A 104 -7.03 -2.66 17.13
CA THR A 104 -7.63 -1.33 17.32
C THR A 104 -8.91 -1.13 16.52
N TYR A 105 -9.73 -0.18 16.96
CA TYR A 105 -10.95 0.19 16.24
C TYR A 105 -10.63 0.90 14.92
N GLU A 106 -9.59 1.74 14.92
CA GLU A 106 -9.09 2.47 13.76
C GLU A 106 -8.64 1.52 12.66
N GLU A 107 -7.96 0.43 13.03
CA GLU A 107 -7.56 -0.64 12.11
C GLU A 107 -8.78 -1.33 11.50
N ARG A 108 -9.81 -1.67 12.30
CA ARG A 108 -11.07 -2.23 11.80
C ARG A 108 -11.76 -1.29 10.81
N LEU A 109 -11.77 0.01 11.10
CA LEU A 109 -12.32 1.02 10.18
C LEU A 109 -11.52 1.10 8.88
N ALA A 110 -10.19 1.06 8.95
CA ALA A 110 -9.31 1.08 7.78
C ALA A 110 -9.58 -0.12 6.86
N LEU A 111 -9.62 -1.33 7.45
CA LEU A 111 -9.94 -2.57 6.74
C LEU A 111 -11.33 -2.54 6.10
N SER A 112 -12.32 -2.00 6.81
CA SER A 112 -13.70 -1.90 6.31
C SER A 112 -13.80 -0.94 5.11
N LYS A 113 -13.12 0.21 5.19
CA LYS A 113 -13.06 1.19 4.09
C LYS A 113 -12.43 0.57 2.84
N ASN A 114 -11.32 -0.13 3.00
CA ASN A 114 -10.66 -0.83 1.90
C ASN A 114 -11.58 -1.85 1.23
N SER A 115 -12.29 -2.66 2.02
CA SER A 115 -13.30 -3.59 1.48
C SER A 115 -14.36 -2.88 0.65
N ILE A 116 -14.91 -1.76 1.12
CA ILE A 116 -15.91 -0.98 0.38
C ILE A 116 -15.33 -0.44 -0.94
N PHE A 117 -14.19 0.25 -0.87
CA PHE A 117 -13.55 0.85 -2.06
C PHE A 117 -13.05 -0.21 -3.06
N SER A 118 -12.88 -1.46 -2.61
CA SER A 118 -12.53 -2.56 -3.50
C SER A 118 -13.71 -3.01 -4.38
N ILE A 119 -14.96 -2.75 -3.97
CA ILE A 119 -16.18 -3.23 -4.62
C ILE A 119 -16.85 -2.16 -5.50
N GLU A 120 -16.65 -0.88 -5.19
CA GLU A 120 -17.10 0.28 -6.00
C GLU A 120 -16.27 0.47 -7.27
#